data_AF-A0AAD4CIQ9-F1
#
_entry.id   AF-A0AAD4CIQ9-F1
#
_cell.length_a   1.000
_cell.length_b   1.000
_cell.length_c   1.000
_cell.angle_alpha   90.00
_cell.angle_beta   90.00
_cell.angle_gamma   90.00
#
_symmetry.space_group_name_H-M   'P 1'
#
loop_
_entity.id
_entity.type
_entity.pdbx_description
1 polymer ?
#
loop_
_entity_poly.entity_id
_entity_poly.type
_entity_poly.pdbx_seq_one_letter_code
_entity_poly.pdbx_strand_id
1 'polypeptide(L)'
;MASHHLAIAKASLSAALLRPDPTSVPRDEITTFHTAFDRTLSHCSPANIQTCKLWLLNYIVSSSNRVGVWAKYLVTLSSSFGEEGKPESRTTPPAKRKRLHILYQLNDVFHHTKYHLDSTAAFSTLSGSLQPYIVELLSYAASYDQEKYPKHHRRLDTLLGIWEEQGYYSSDYVNKLREVVKNSALSGPVKTSTDIGTSSAVANKFPGKDMPFMMPSTHGDSSTPYYDLPAGNMVPHIIPNSTVALRPDSIKPLQFLAGPADDKLVTALKSFLKDVDQIYGTGKPERQEDEVIDIDELGQTVLRDVNTGEILDGDTYYGWSRSFCQQMKNRNVRTDSRSRSRSRSPRKRRYSDSLPSDDSRWISREIIFSSGTVASAILPP
;
A
#
# COMPACT_ATOMS: atom_id res chain seq x y z
N MET A 1 17.14 3.51 -5.18
CA MET A 1 15.98 4.00 -4.39
C MET A 1 14.65 3.67 -5.08
N ALA A 2 14.65 3.45 -6.41
CA ALA A 2 13.42 3.10 -7.14
C ALA A 2 12.79 1.76 -6.71
N SER A 3 13.59 0.80 -6.22
CA SER A 3 13.08 -0.49 -5.71
C SER A 3 12.11 -0.31 -4.54
N HIS A 4 12.43 0.56 -3.57
CA HIS A 4 11.60 0.84 -2.41
C HIS A 4 10.29 1.55 -2.80
N HIS A 5 10.36 2.54 -3.70
CA HIS A 5 9.17 3.21 -4.21
C HIS A 5 8.24 2.26 -4.98
N LEU A 6 8.81 1.32 -5.75
CA LEU A 6 8.05 0.29 -6.44
C LEU A 6 7.37 -0.68 -5.47
N ALA A 7 8.07 -1.10 -4.41
CA ALA A 7 7.51 -1.94 -3.37
C ALA A 7 6.32 -1.26 -2.65
N ILE A 8 6.48 0.02 -2.29
CA ILE A 8 5.39 0.82 -1.69
C ILE A 8 4.20 0.92 -2.66
N ALA A 9 4.45 1.24 -3.94
CA ALA A 9 3.37 1.38 -4.91
C ALA A 9 2.63 0.07 -5.14
N LYS A 10 3.35 -1.06 -5.16
CA LYS A 10 2.78 -2.41 -5.25
C LYS A 10 1.94 -2.77 -4.01
N ALA A 11 2.43 -2.43 -2.81
CA ALA A 11 1.72 -2.63 -1.55
C ALA A 11 0.45 -1.76 -1.49
N SER A 12 0.53 -0.50 -1.94
CA SER A 12 -0.60 0.42 -2.03
C SER A 12 -1.68 -0.09 -2.99
N LEU A 13 -1.30 -0.58 -4.17
CA LEU A 13 -2.22 -1.23 -5.11
C LEU A 13 -2.88 -2.46 -4.49
N SER A 14 -2.10 -3.33 -3.84
CA SER A 14 -2.63 -4.51 -3.16
C SER A 14 -3.63 -4.14 -2.05
N ALA A 15 -3.30 -3.12 -1.25
CA ALA A 15 -4.19 -2.62 -0.20
C ALA A 15 -5.49 -2.03 -0.76
N ALA A 16 -5.44 -1.29 -1.88
CA ALA A 16 -6.63 -0.76 -2.54
C ALA A 16 -7.54 -1.88 -3.10
N LEU A 17 -6.96 -2.97 -3.58
CA LEU A 17 -7.70 -4.13 -4.10
C LEU A 17 -8.32 -5.00 -3.00
N LEU A 18 -7.70 -5.04 -1.81
CA LEU A 18 -8.24 -5.75 -0.65
C LEU A 18 -9.46 -5.03 -0.04
N ARG A 19 -9.61 -3.73 -0.28
CA ARG A 19 -10.79 -2.97 0.16
C ARG A 19 -12.04 -3.39 -0.64
N PRO A 20 -13.22 -3.42 -0.01
CA PRO A 20 -14.49 -3.74 -0.68
C PRO A 20 -14.97 -2.53 -1.53
N ASP A 21 -14.29 -2.25 -2.63
CA ASP A 21 -14.62 -1.14 -3.55
C ASP A 21 -14.30 -1.51 -5.01
N PRO A 22 -15.22 -2.11 -5.79
CA PRO A 22 -16.59 -2.49 -5.43
C PRO A 22 -16.69 -3.80 -4.64
N THR A 23 -15.74 -4.72 -4.84
CA THR A 23 -15.65 -6.01 -4.16
C THR A 23 -14.19 -6.31 -3.80
N SER A 24 -13.97 -6.91 -2.63
CA SER A 24 -12.62 -7.26 -2.19
C SER A 24 -12.04 -8.33 -3.11
N VAL A 25 -10.78 -8.14 -3.53
CA VAL A 25 -10.05 -9.09 -4.39
C VAL A 25 -9.18 -9.98 -3.51
N PRO A 26 -9.27 -11.32 -3.63
CA PRO A 26 -8.45 -12.22 -2.83
C PRO A 26 -6.96 -12.09 -3.21
N ARG A 27 -6.08 -12.36 -2.25
CA ARG A 27 -4.62 -12.18 -2.44
C ARG A 27 -4.08 -12.97 -3.63
N ASP A 28 -4.57 -14.18 -3.85
CA ASP A 28 -4.13 -15.05 -4.94
C ASP A 28 -4.44 -14.44 -6.32
N GLU A 29 -5.60 -13.79 -6.47
CA GLU A 29 -5.97 -13.06 -7.70
C GLU A 29 -5.06 -11.83 -7.92
N ILE A 30 -4.68 -11.14 -6.85
CA ILE A 30 -3.73 -10.01 -6.92
C ILE A 30 -2.34 -10.51 -7.37
N THR A 31 -1.88 -11.66 -6.85
CA THR A 31 -0.62 -12.26 -7.32
C THR A 31 -0.71 -12.71 -8.78
N THR A 32 -1.86 -13.26 -9.19
CA THR A 32 -2.14 -13.65 -10.57
C THR A 32 -2.08 -12.46 -11.51
N PHE A 33 -2.63 -11.30 -11.11
CA PHE A 33 -2.49 -10.05 -11.86
C PHE A 33 -1.03 -9.65 -12.04
N HIS A 34 -0.24 -9.61 -10.96
CA HIS A 34 1.17 -9.22 -11.07
C HIS A 34 1.95 -10.14 -12.01
N THR A 35 1.74 -11.45 -11.93
CA THR A 35 2.38 -12.40 -12.86
C THR A 35 1.92 -12.23 -14.30
N ALA A 36 0.62 -12.01 -14.53
CA ALA A 36 0.07 -11.75 -15.87
C ALA A 36 0.60 -10.44 -16.45
N PHE A 37 0.70 -9.39 -15.63
CA PHE A 37 1.22 -8.10 -16.04
C PHE A 37 2.72 -8.16 -16.35
N ASP A 38 3.52 -8.86 -15.53
CA ASP A 38 4.94 -9.09 -15.80
C ASP A 38 5.14 -9.88 -17.10
N ARG A 39 4.26 -10.83 -17.43
CA ARG A 39 4.24 -11.53 -18.73
C ARG A 39 3.92 -10.58 -19.89
N THR A 40 2.97 -9.67 -19.74
CA THR A 40 2.67 -8.65 -20.76
C THR A 40 3.86 -7.72 -20.99
N LEU A 41 4.55 -7.32 -19.92
CA LEU A 41 5.70 -6.42 -20.01
C LEU A 41 6.93 -7.12 -20.61
N SER A 42 7.15 -8.39 -20.27
CA SER A 42 8.26 -9.19 -20.82
C SER A 42 8.00 -9.63 -22.27
N HIS A 43 6.78 -10.05 -22.58
CA HIS A 43 6.38 -10.52 -23.90
C HIS A 43 4.99 -10.00 -24.28
N CYS A 44 4.98 -8.90 -25.05
CA CYS A 44 3.76 -8.24 -25.50
C CYS A 44 3.13 -9.04 -26.66
N SER A 45 2.30 -10.03 -26.33
CA SER A 45 1.48 -10.79 -27.28
C SER A 45 -0.01 -10.46 -27.10
N PRO A 46 -0.84 -10.69 -28.13
CA PRO A 46 -2.29 -10.51 -28.00
C PRO A 46 -2.86 -11.31 -26.82
N ALA A 47 -2.46 -12.57 -26.64
CA ALA A 47 -2.93 -13.40 -25.53
C ALA A 47 -2.62 -12.78 -24.15
N ASN A 48 -1.38 -12.32 -23.92
CA ASN A 48 -0.98 -11.72 -22.64
C ASN A 48 -1.72 -10.41 -22.37
N ILE A 49 -1.86 -9.55 -23.39
CA ILE A 49 -2.61 -8.29 -23.27
C ILE A 49 -4.08 -8.57 -22.93
N GLN A 50 -4.71 -9.55 -23.60
CA GLN A 50 -6.11 -9.91 -23.35
C GLN A 50 -6.31 -10.46 -21.93
N THR A 51 -5.44 -11.37 -21.47
CA THR A 51 -5.50 -11.89 -20.10
C THR A 51 -5.39 -10.77 -19.08
N CYS A 52 -4.41 -9.87 -19.25
CA CYS A 52 -4.24 -8.75 -18.33
C CYS A 52 -5.42 -7.76 -18.41
N LYS A 53 -5.94 -7.48 -19.61
CA LYS A 53 -7.10 -6.59 -19.79
C LYS A 53 -8.32 -7.15 -19.08
N LEU A 54 -8.66 -8.42 -19.28
CA LEU A 54 -9.84 -9.04 -18.67
C LEU A 54 -9.82 -8.88 -17.14
N TRP A 55 -8.64 -9.08 -16.54
CA TRP A 55 -8.47 -8.86 -15.11
C TRP A 55 -8.69 -7.38 -14.71
N LEU A 56 -8.12 -6.43 -15.47
CA LEU A 56 -8.29 -4.99 -15.21
C LEU A 56 -9.76 -4.54 -15.32
N LEU A 57 -10.50 -5.06 -16.30
CA LEU A 57 -11.92 -4.77 -16.49
C LEU A 57 -12.75 -5.23 -15.30
N ASN A 58 -12.45 -6.42 -14.74
CA ASN A 58 -13.20 -6.99 -13.62
C ASN A 58 -12.95 -6.26 -12.29
N TYR A 59 -11.71 -5.82 -12.04
CA TYR A 59 -11.30 -5.40 -10.70
C TYR A 59 -10.87 -3.95 -10.56
N ILE A 60 -10.46 -3.27 -11.64
CA ILE A 60 -9.91 -1.90 -11.57
C ILE A 60 -10.87 -0.87 -12.16
N VAL A 61 -11.35 -1.10 -13.39
CA VAL A 61 -12.04 -0.07 -14.20
C VAL A 61 -13.27 0.52 -13.52
N SER A 62 -13.98 -0.24 -12.69
CA SER A 62 -15.21 0.21 -12.02
C SER A 62 -14.99 1.21 -10.89
N SER A 63 -13.77 1.40 -10.37
CA SER A 63 -13.46 2.32 -9.27
C SER A 63 -12.40 3.34 -9.68
N SER A 64 -12.74 4.63 -9.60
CA SER A 64 -11.82 5.74 -9.87
C SER A 64 -10.59 5.71 -8.95
N ASN A 65 -10.79 5.29 -7.69
CA ASN A 65 -9.71 5.14 -6.72
C ASN A 65 -8.76 4.02 -7.14
N ARG A 66 -9.28 2.85 -7.52
CA ARG A 66 -8.45 1.73 -8.01
C ARG A 66 -7.69 2.10 -9.28
N VAL A 67 -8.34 2.79 -10.22
CA VAL A 67 -7.67 3.31 -11.42
C VAL A 67 -6.54 4.27 -11.05
N GLY A 68 -6.78 5.20 -10.12
CA GLY A 68 -5.77 6.16 -9.66
C GLY A 68 -4.56 5.48 -9.01
N VAL A 69 -4.77 4.52 -8.11
CA VAL A 69 -3.68 3.78 -7.47
C VAL A 69 -2.93 2.90 -8.48
N TRP A 70 -3.62 2.27 -9.41
CA TRP A 70 -3.00 1.52 -10.50
C TRP A 70 -2.14 2.44 -11.39
N ALA A 71 -2.64 3.62 -11.74
CA ALA A 71 -1.88 4.60 -12.51
C ALA A 71 -0.61 5.05 -11.80
N LYS A 72 -0.67 5.32 -10.49
CA LYS A 72 0.52 5.59 -9.66
C LYS A 72 1.51 4.42 -9.67
N TYR A 73 1.01 3.19 -9.59
CA TYR A 73 1.83 1.99 -9.73
C TYR A 73 2.51 1.91 -11.11
N LEU A 74 1.80 2.19 -12.21
CA LEU A 74 2.39 2.19 -13.55
C LEU A 74 3.50 3.23 -13.71
N VAL A 75 3.30 4.43 -13.16
CA VAL A 75 4.28 5.52 -13.19
C VAL A 75 5.56 5.13 -12.45
N THR A 76 5.41 4.64 -11.22
CA THR A 76 6.54 4.20 -10.39
C THR A 76 7.26 2.98 -10.99
N LEU A 77 6.52 2.06 -11.60
CA LEU A 77 7.11 0.95 -12.35
C LEU A 77 7.88 1.44 -13.58
N SER A 78 7.32 2.36 -14.36
CA SER A 78 7.97 2.92 -15.56
C SER A 78 9.28 3.65 -15.22
N SER A 79 9.31 4.36 -14.09
CA SER A 79 10.51 5.03 -13.60
C SER A 79 11.60 4.04 -13.14
N SER A 80 11.21 2.91 -12.55
CA SER A 80 12.14 1.90 -12.03
C SER A 80 12.99 1.20 -13.09
N PHE A 81 12.50 1.08 -14.34
CA PHE A 81 13.22 0.36 -15.41
C PHE A 81 14.58 0.98 -15.82
N GLY A 82 14.93 2.17 -15.31
CA GLY A 82 16.19 2.87 -15.62
C GLY A 82 17.30 2.72 -14.59
N GLU A 83 17.06 2.19 -13.39
CA GLU A 83 18.07 2.11 -12.32
C GLU A 83 18.91 0.82 -12.34
N GLU A 84 18.51 -0.22 -13.09
CA GLU A 84 19.24 -1.48 -13.13
C GLU A 84 20.35 -1.45 -14.19
N GLY A 85 21.51 -0.93 -13.80
CA GLY A 85 22.76 -0.96 -14.58
C GLY A 85 23.40 -2.35 -14.74
N LYS A 86 22.62 -3.43 -14.66
CA LYS A 86 23.09 -4.78 -14.99
C LYS A 86 22.42 -5.22 -16.29
N PRO A 87 23.15 -5.87 -17.22
CA PRO A 87 22.51 -6.51 -18.35
C PRO A 87 21.61 -7.62 -17.80
N GLU A 88 20.33 -7.33 -17.62
CA GLU A 88 19.32 -8.36 -17.41
C GLU A 88 19.46 -9.39 -18.55
N SER A 89 19.25 -10.66 -18.22
CA SER A 89 19.35 -11.81 -19.12
C SER A 89 18.84 -11.53 -20.55
N ARG A 90 19.39 -12.20 -21.57
CA ARG A 90 19.00 -12.10 -23.00
C ARG A 90 17.49 -12.27 -23.28
N THR A 91 16.73 -12.71 -22.29
CA THR A 91 15.29 -12.98 -22.31
C THR A 91 14.39 -11.82 -21.88
N THR A 92 14.89 -10.78 -21.19
CA THR A 92 14.04 -9.65 -20.79
C THR A 92 14.11 -8.51 -21.80
N PRO A 93 12.97 -7.90 -22.18
CA PRO A 93 12.97 -6.81 -23.13
C PRO A 93 13.61 -5.57 -22.49
N PRO A 94 14.32 -4.74 -23.29
CA PRO A 94 14.92 -3.51 -22.79
C PRO A 94 13.85 -2.58 -22.20
N ALA A 95 14.22 -1.80 -21.18
CA ALA A 95 13.35 -0.83 -20.48
C ALA A 95 12.41 -0.03 -21.40
N LYS A 96 12.94 0.45 -22.54
CA LYS A 96 12.16 1.18 -23.57
C LYS A 96 10.96 0.41 -24.10
N ARG A 97 11.10 -0.89 -24.30
CA ARG A 97 10.02 -1.76 -24.78
C ARG A 97 9.00 -2.00 -23.67
N LYS A 98 9.43 -2.27 -22.43
CA LYS A 98 8.53 -2.42 -21.27
C LYS A 98 7.63 -1.17 -21.12
N ARG A 99 8.18 0.04 -21.22
CA ARG A 99 7.40 1.30 -21.16
C ARG A 99 6.35 1.42 -22.27
N LEU A 100 6.69 0.99 -23.48
CA LEU A 100 5.76 0.98 -24.61
C LEU A 100 4.68 -0.12 -24.48
N HIS A 101 5.00 -1.25 -23.86
CA HIS A 101 4.02 -2.29 -23.54
C HIS A 101 2.98 -1.81 -22.51
N ILE A 102 3.39 -0.97 -21.52
CA ILE A 102 2.43 -0.31 -20.61
C ILE A 102 1.42 0.50 -21.40
N LEU A 103 1.88 1.32 -22.35
CA LEU A 103 1.00 2.15 -23.18
C LEU A 103 0.08 1.33 -24.09
N TYR A 104 0.54 0.18 -24.60
CA TYR A 104 -0.31 -0.75 -25.36
C TYR A 104 -1.39 -1.39 -24.49
N GLN A 105 -1.06 -1.76 -23.25
CA GLN A 105 -2.06 -2.25 -22.30
C GLN A 105 -3.11 -1.18 -22.02
N LEU A 106 -2.71 0.08 -21.80
CA LEU A 106 -3.65 1.19 -21.61
C LEU A 106 -4.56 1.38 -22.81
N ASN A 107 -4.00 1.35 -24.03
CA ASN A 107 -4.77 1.51 -25.26
C ASN A 107 -5.84 0.42 -25.42
N ASP A 108 -5.52 -0.84 -25.12
CA ASP A 108 -6.48 -1.94 -25.22
C ASP A 108 -7.61 -1.81 -24.18
N VAL A 109 -7.30 -1.33 -22.97
CA VAL A 109 -8.32 -1.06 -21.94
C VAL A 109 -9.18 0.16 -22.32
N PHE A 110 -8.61 1.23 -22.89
CA PHE A 110 -9.38 2.36 -23.41
C PHE A 110 -10.36 1.93 -24.51
N HIS A 111 -9.87 1.17 -25.49
CA HIS A 111 -10.71 0.67 -26.57
C HIS A 111 -11.87 -0.17 -26.02
N HIS A 112 -11.57 -1.09 -25.11
CA HIS A 112 -12.60 -1.97 -24.55
C HIS A 112 -13.63 -1.22 -23.72
N THR A 113 -13.20 -0.32 -22.85
CA THR A 113 -14.13 0.46 -22.01
C THR A 113 -14.98 1.42 -22.82
N LYS A 114 -14.50 1.90 -23.99
CA LYS A 114 -15.26 2.79 -24.86
C LYS A 114 -16.26 2.08 -25.75
N TYR A 115 -15.90 0.93 -26.33
CA TYR A 115 -16.69 0.30 -27.40
C TYR A 115 -17.34 -1.03 -27.04
N HIS A 116 -16.90 -1.69 -25.97
CA HIS A 116 -17.31 -3.06 -25.64
C HIS A 116 -18.01 -3.20 -24.29
N LEU A 117 -18.04 -2.16 -23.45
CA LEU A 117 -18.84 -2.14 -22.23
C LEU A 117 -20.17 -1.44 -22.48
N ASP A 118 -21.22 -1.92 -21.80
CA ASP A 118 -22.58 -1.38 -21.93
C ASP A 118 -22.72 0.06 -21.40
N SER A 119 -21.77 0.51 -20.57
CA SER A 119 -21.79 1.82 -19.93
C SER A 119 -20.56 2.67 -20.29
N THR A 120 -20.83 3.90 -20.74
CA THR A 120 -19.80 4.91 -21.00
C THR A 120 -19.12 5.42 -19.72
N ALA A 121 -19.72 5.18 -18.55
CA ALA A 121 -19.17 5.61 -17.27
C ALA A 121 -17.80 4.98 -17.00
N ALA A 122 -17.61 3.70 -17.37
CA ALA A 122 -16.33 3.01 -17.22
C ALA A 122 -15.20 3.70 -17.98
N PHE A 123 -15.47 4.15 -19.22
CA PHE A 123 -14.50 4.90 -20.01
C PHE A 123 -14.20 6.27 -19.40
N SER A 124 -15.22 7.02 -18.96
CA SER A 124 -15.04 8.32 -18.29
C SER A 124 -14.24 8.21 -17.00
N THR A 125 -14.54 7.20 -16.16
CA THR A 125 -13.80 6.91 -14.94
C THR A 125 -12.34 6.58 -15.25
N LEU A 126 -12.11 5.67 -16.19
CA LEU A 126 -10.76 5.24 -16.56
C LEU A 126 -9.94 6.40 -17.15
N SER A 127 -10.47 7.06 -18.18
CA SER A 127 -9.78 8.15 -18.90
C SER A 127 -9.50 9.35 -18.00
N GLY A 128 -10.48 9.76 -17.18
CA GLY A 128 -10.37 10.88 -16.26
C GLY A 128 -9.38 10.62 -15.12
N SER A 129 -9.44 9.44 -14.49
CA SER A 129 -8.51 9.07 -13.41
C SER A 129 -7.08 8.82 -13.90
N LEU A 130 -6.89 8.39 -15.16
CA LEU A 130 -5.56 8.21 -15.76
C LEU A 130 -4.92 9.51 -16.24
N GLN A 131 -5.73 10.49 -16.68
CA GLN A 131 -5.25 11.75 -17.26
C GLN A 131 -4.09 12.44 -16.49
N PRO A 132 -4.10 12.55 -15.15
CA PRO A 132 -2.97 13.11 -14.39
C PRO A 132 -1.62 12.37 -14.56
N TYR A 133 -1.65 11.08 -14.92
CA TYR A 133 -0.47 10.21 -14.97
C TYR A 133 0.01 9.95 -16.40
N ILE A 134 -0.83 10.14 -17.41
CA ILE A 134 -0.51 9.91 -18.82
C ILE A 134 0.69 10.74 -19.27
N VAL A 135 0.80 12.00 -18.82
CA VAL A 135 1.93 12.88 -19.12
C VAL A 135 3.24 12.26 -18.66
N GLU A 136 3.30 11.75 -17.43
CA GLU A 136 4.51 11.15 -16.87
C GLU A 136 4.83 9.79 -17.52
N LEU A 137 3.82 8.97 -17.81
CA LEU A 137 4.00 7.69 -18.50
C LEU A 137 4.58 7.89 -19.91
N LEU A 138 4.05 8.86 -20.65
CA LEU A 138 4.57 9.22 -21.97
C LEU A 138 5.96 9.85 -21.88
N SER A 139 6.23 10.69 -20.88
CA SER A 139 7.55 11.29 -20.71
C SER A 139 8.63 10.23 -20.45
N TYR A 140 8.35 9.23 -19.61
CA TYR A 140 9.23 8.08 -19.43
C TYR A 140 9.36 7.24 -20.71
N ALA A 141 8.27 7.02 -21.44
CA ALA A 141 8.33 6.27 -22.69
C ALA A 141 9.12 7.02 -23.78
N ALA A 142 9.09 8.35 -23.79
CA ALA A 142 9.74 9.21 -24.76
C ALA A 142 11.15 9.66 -24.37
N SER A 143 11.64 9.33 -23.16
CA SER A 143 12.94 9.77 -22.63
C SER A 143 14.19 9.26 -23.38
N TYR A 144 14.01 8.61 -24.52
CA TYR A 144 15.09 8.02 -25.30
C TYR A 144 15.34 8.91 -26.51
N ASP A 145 16.61 9.01 -26.89
CA ASP A 145 17.03 9.78 -28.07
C ASP A 145 16.24 9.37 -29.33
N GLN A 146 15.64 10.38 -29.97
CA GLN A 146 14.81 10.23 -31.16
C GLN A 146 15.62 9.81 -32.38
N GLU A 147 16.85 10.33 -32.53
CA GLU A 147 17.72 10.01 -33.66
C GLU A 147 18.19 8.56 -33.59
N LYS A 148 18.50 8.09 -32.37
CA LYS A 148 18.93 6.71 -32.11
C LYS A 148 17.79 5.69 -32.20
N TYR A 149 16.55 6.08 -31.87
CA TYR A 149 15.41 5.18 -31.83
C TYR A 149 14.16 5.70 -32.57
N PRO A 150 14.24 5.98 -33.88
CA PRO A 150 13.15 6.59 -34.64
C PRO A 150 11.91 5.67 -34.73
N LYS A 151 12.11 4.34 -34.80
CA LYS A 151 11.00 3.37 -34.82
C LYS A 151 10.19 3.38 -33.50
N HIS A 152 10.83 3.71 -32.39
CA HIS A 152 10.17 3.78 -31.08
C HIS A 152 9.28 5.01 -31.00
N HIS A 153 9.81 6.18 -31.38
CA HIS A 153 9.04 7.42 -31.43
C HIS A 153 7.90 7.38 -32.44
N ARG A 154 8.11 6.78 -33.62
CA ARG A 154 7.01 6.55 -34.58
C ARG A 154 5.85 5.77 -33.96
N ARG A 155 6.12 4.78 -33.11
CA ARG A 155 5.05 4.02 -32.42
C ARG A 155 4.31 4.87 -31.40
N LEU A 156 4.98 5.79 -30.71
CA LEU A 156 4.33 6.75 -29.82
C LEU A 156 3.44 7.71 -30.61
N ASP A 157 3.93 8.22 -31.74
CA ASP A 157 3.15 9.09 -32.63
C ASP A 157 1.91 8.39 -33.20
N THR A 158 2.06 7.13 -33.64
CA THR A 158 0.93 6.29 -34.07
C THR A 158 -0.07 6.08 -32.94
N LEU A 159 0.40 5.80 -31.72
CA LEU A 159 -0.48 5.59 -30.58
C LEU A 159 -1.28 6.85 -30.25
N LEU A 160 -0.64 8.02 -30.24
CA LEU A 160 -1.30 9.31 -30.04
C LEU A 160 -2.27 9.62 -31.20
N GLY A 161 -1.93 9.23 -32.43
CA GLY A 161 -2.86 9.28 -33.57
C GLY A 161 -4.12 8.46 -33.34
N ILE A 162 -3.99 7.23 -32.85
CA ILE A 162 -5.13 6.38 -32.49
C ILE A 162 -5.96 7.03 -31.37
N TRP A 163 -5.32 7.62 -30.35
CA TRP A 163 -6.05 8.26 -29.24
C TRP A 163 -6.85 9.49 -29.67
N GLU A 164 -6.35 10.23 -30.66
CA GLU A 164 -7.03 11.36 -31.28
C GLU A 164 -8.17 10.91 -32.20
N GLU A 165 -7.90 9.97 -33.11
CA GLU A 165 -8.89 9.44 -34.07
C GLU A 165 -10.05 8.75 -33.36
N GLN A 166 -9.75 7.91 -32.38
CA GLN A 166 -10.77 7.23 -31.58
C GLN A 166 -11.36 8.15 -30.51
N GLY A 167 -10.93 9.41 -30.40
CA GLY A 167 -11.43 10.38 -29.43
C GLY A 167 -11.34 9.88 -27.98
N TYR A 168 -10.24 9.24 -27.61
CA TYR A 168 -9.99 8.87 -26.21
C TYR A 168 -9.67 10.11 -25.37
N TYR A 169 -9.01 11.08 -25.99
CA TYR A 169 -8.77 12.40 -25.43
C TYR A 169 -9.06 13.47 -26.49
N SER A 170 -9.30 14.71 -26.06
CA SER A 170 -9.49 15.83 -26.99
C SER A 170 -8.21 16.11 -27.80
N SER A 171 -8.36 16.60 -29.03
CA SER A 171 -7.21 16.95 -29.89
C SER A 171 -6.26 17.92 -29.19
N ASP A 172 -6.78 18.93 -28.48
CA ASP A 172 -5.96 19.86 -27.68
C ASP A 172 -5.09 19.15 -26.64
N TYR A 173 -5.62 18.14 -25.95
CA TYR A 173 -4.86 17.38 -24.98
C TYR A 173 -3.84 16.47 -25.66
N VAL A 174 -4.22 15.80 -26.76
CA VAL A 174 -3.28 14.96 -27.53
C VAL A 174 -2.13 15.80 -28.10
N ASN A 175 -2.38 17.02 -28.57
CA ASN A 175 -1.35 17.93 -29.04
C ASN A 175 -0.35 18.29 -27.92
N LYS A 176 -0.83 18.55 -26.70
CA LYS A 176 0.04 18.70 -25.52
C LYS A 176 0.87 17.44 -25.25
N LEU A 177 0.28 16.25 -25.39
CA LEU A 177 1.02 15.00 -25.23
C LEU A 177 2.12 14.83 -26.29
N ARG A 178 1.86 15.23 -27.55
CA ARG A 178 2.88 15.23 -28.62
C ARG A 178 4.04 16.17 -28.29
N GLU A 179 3.76 17.35 -27.71
CA GLU A 179 4.80 18.26 -27.23
C GLU A 179 5.63 17.63 -26.09
N VAL A 180 4.98 16.95 -25.14
CA VAL A 180 5.67 16.23 -24.06
C VAL A 180 6.62 15.17 -24.62
N VAL A 181 6.21 14.42 -25.64
CA VAL A 181 7.04 13.40 -26.30
C VAL A 181 8.29 14.05 -26.91
N LYS A 182 8.12 15.14 -27.67
CA LYS A 182 9.24 15.89 -28.28
C LYS A 182 10.21 16.43 -27.23
N ASN A 183 9.67 17.07 -26.18
CA ASN A 183 10.48 17.65 -25.11
C ASN A 183 11.23 16.58 -24.30
N SER A 184 10.59 15.44 -24.04
CA SER A 184 11.19 14.36 -23.26
C SER A 184 12.30 13.63 -24.03
N ALA A 185 12.21 13.57 -25.35
CA ALA A 185 13.26 13.02 -26.21
C ALA A 185 14.56 13.85 -26.12
N LEU A 186 14.44 15.17 -25.89
CA LEU A 186 15.56 16.11 -25.82
C LEU A 186 16.11 16.25 -24.38
N SER A 187 15.22 16.36 -23.40
CA SER A 187 15.57 16.78 -22.03
C SER A 187 15.43 15.66 -20.98
N GLY A 188 14.99 14.46 -21.38
CA GLY A 188 14.69 13.37 -20.46
C GLY A 188 13.27 13.43 -19.89
N PRO A 189 12.88 12.47 -19.01
CA PRO A 189 11.49 12.32 -18.60
C PRO A 189 11.03 13.49 -17.71
N VAL A 190 9.92 14.10 -18.08
CA VAL A 190 9.20 15.09 -17.26
C VAL A 190 8.57 14.37 -16.07
N LYS A 191 9.06 14.66 -14.86
CA LYS A 191 8.40 14.29 -13.61
C LYS A 191 7.38 15.38 -13.29
N THR A 192 6.14 15.21 -13.75
CA THR A 192 5.05 16.03 -13.24
C THR A 192 4.78 15.57 -11.82
N SER A 193 5.02 16.44 -10.83
CA SER A 193 4.61 16.20 -9.45
C SER A 193 3.09 16.21 -9.39
N THR A 194 2.46 15.09 -9.76
CA THR A 194 1.01 14.95 -9.75
C THR A 194 0.52 14.59 -8.35
N ASP A 195 0.71 15.51 -7.41
CA ASP A 195 -0.08 15.61 -6.20
C ASP A 195 -1.20 16.61 -6.47
N ILE A 196 -2.39 16.09 -6.80
CA ILE A 196 -3.61 16.88 -6.73
C ILE A 196 -4.05 16.87 -5.26
N GLY A 197 -3.87 18.01 -4.60
CA GLY A 197 -4.67 18.38 -3.43
C GLY A 197 -4.06 18.10 -2.06
N THR A 198 -2.88 18.62 -1.76
CA THR A 198 -2.63 19.19 -0.43
C THR A 198 -1.51 20.21 -0.56
N SER A 199 -1.82 21.46 -0.21
CA SER A 199 -0.87 22.55 -0.17
C SER A 199 0.35 22.16 0.69
N SER A 200 1.47 21.88 0.06
CA SER A 200 2.80 21.99 0.66
C SER A 200 3.82 22.14 -0.44
N ALA A 201 4.36 23.35 -0.52
CA ALA A 201 5.60 23.60 -1.22
C ALA A 201 6.70 22.69 -0.66
N VAL A 202 7.67 22.40 -1.53
CA VAL A 202 8.95 21.73 -1.27
C VAL A 202 8.93 20.19 -1.31
N ALA A 203 8.73 19.63 -2.50
CA ALA A 203 9.43 18.40 -2.91
C ALA A 203 10.54 18.78 -3.90
N ASN A 204 11.56 19.48 -3.38
CA ASN A 204 12.80 19.66 -4.12
C ASN A 204 13.49 18.30 -4.27
N LYS A 205 14.06 18.08 -5.46
CA LYS A 205 15.10 17.10 -5.79
C LYS A 205 15.90 16.68 -4.55
N PHE A 206 16.00 15.38 -4.28
CA PHE A 206 17.12 14.85 -3.51
C PHE A 206 18.26 14.47 -4.48
N PRO A 207 19.26 15.35 -4.72
CA PRO A 207 20.59 14.86 -5.01
C PRO A 207 21.18 14.30 -3.70
N GLY A 208 21.99 13.25 -3.80
CA GLY A 208 22.58 12.58 -2.64
C GLY A 208 23.45 13.53 -1.81
N LYS A 209 22.90 14.01 -0.68
CA LYS A 209 23.55 14.26 0.62
C LYS A 209 22.58 15.05 1.52
N ASP A 210 22.25 14.47 2.67
CA ASP A 210 21.83 15.15 3.90
C ASP A 210 20.84 16.32 3.77
N MET A 211 19.66 16.12 3.16
CA MET A 211 18.53 17.01 3.43
C MET A 211 17.78 16.53 4.69
N PRO A 212 17.47 17.42 5.64
CA PRO A 212 16.77 17.05 6.87
C PRO A 212 15.36 16.54 6.55
N PHE A 213 14.93 15.45 7.19
CA PHE A 213 13.56 14.96 7.07
C PHE A 213 12.60 16.03 7.59
N MET A 214 11.62 16.43 6.80
CA MET A 214 10.66 17.49 7.17
C MET A 214 9.34 16.87 7.62
N MET A 215 8.84 17.30 8.78
CA MET A 215 7.53 16.92 9.30
C MET A 215 6.43 17.77 8.65
N PRO A 216 5.33 17.14 8.20
CA PRO A 216 4.15 17.87 7.74
C PRO A 216 3.47 18.60 8.89
N SER A 217 2.75 19.69 8.62
CA SER A 217 1.98 20.44 9.63
C SER A 217 0.78 19.67 10.19
N THR A 218 0.25 18.70 9.44
CA THR A 218 -0.92 17.91 9.83
C THR A 218 -0.78 16.44 9.45
N HIS A 219 -1.32 15.56 10.27
CA HIS A 219 -1.39 14.11 10.04
C HIS A 219 -2.84 13.67 9.84
N GLY A 220 -3.22 13.47 8.57
CA GLY A 220 -4.59 13.23 8.14
C GLY A 220 -5.29 14.50 7.65
N ASP A 221 -6.52 14.34 7.15
CA ASP A 221 -7.33 15.42 6.58
C ASP A 221 -8.53 15.74 7.47
N SER A 222 -8.77 17.02 7.74
CA SER A 222 -9.91 17.50 8.53
C SER A 222 -11.27 17.22 7.89
N SER A 223 -11.32 17.00 6.57
CA SER A 223 -12.56 16.66 5.87
C SER A 223 -12.96 15.19 6.02
N THR A 224 -12.02 14.34 6.46
CA THR A 224 -12.24 12.90 6.56
C THR A 224 -12.82 12.47 7.91
N PRO A 225 -13.77 11.53 7.92
CA PRO A 225 -14.34 11.00 9.16
C PRO A 225 -13.34 10.13 9.93
N TYR A 226 -13.57 9.93 11.23
CA TYR A 226 -12.60 9.31 12.13
C TYR A 226 -12.12 7.91 11.70
N TYR A 227 -12.97 7.14 11.02
CA TYR A 227 -12.66 5.77 10.58
C TYR A 227 -11.76 5.69 9.35
N ASP A 228 -11.62 6.79 8.60
CA ASP A 228 -10.72 6.89 7.44
C ASP A 228 -9.43 7.66 7.78
N LEU A 229 -9.32 8.20 9.00
CA LEU A 229 -8.09 8.84 9.47
C LEU A 229 -6.97 7.81 9.69
N PRO A 230 -5.69 8.20 9.53
CA PRO A 230 -4.56 7.35 9.87
C PRO A 230 -4.65 6.81 11.30
N ALA A 231 -4.34 5.52 11.49
CA ALA A 231 -4.40 4.88 12.81
C ALA A 231 -3.57 5.59 13.88
N GLY A 232 -2.50 6.28 13.49
CA GLY A 232 -1.69 7.12 14.38
C GLY A 232 -2.51 8.20 15.11
N ASN A 233 -3.60 8.68 14.52
CA ASN A 233 -4.48 9.68 15.13
C ASN A 233 -5.27 9.13 16.33
N MET A 234 -5.37 7.80 16.48
CA MET A 234 -6.00 7.17 17.64
C MET A 234 -5.07 7.13 18.86
N VAL A 235 -3.74 7.14 18.65
CA VAL A 235 -2.74 6.88 19.71
C VAL A 235 -2.89 7.81 20.91
N PRO A 236 -3.07 9.14 20.74
CA PRO A 236 -3.21 10.05 21.89
C PRO A 236 -4.46 9.79 22.74
N HIS A 237 -5.48 9.14 22.17
CA HIS A 237 -6.72 8.81 22.86
C HIS A 237 -6.65 7.47 23.60
N ILE A 238 -5.61 6.67 23.36
CA ILE A 238 -5.40 5.40 24.05
C ILE A 238 -4.79 5.68 25.42
N ILE A 239 -5.63 5.65 26.46
CA ILE A 239 -5.18 5.78 27.84
C ILE A 239 -4.63 4.44 28.33
N PRO A 240 -3.37 4.36 28.77
CA PRO A 240 -2.79 3.12 29.27
C PRO A 240 -3.62 2.53 30.42
N ASN A 241 -3.93 1.23 30.32
CA ASN A 241 -4.69 0.46 31.33
C ASN A 241 -6.13 0.93 31.56
N SER A 242 -6.70 1.71 30.64
CA SER A 242 -8.12 2.08 30.68
C SER A 242 -8.93 1.19 29.74
N THR A 243 -10.10 0.74 30.19
CA THR A 243 -11.09 0.05 29.37
C THR A 243 -12.13 1.00 28.77
N VAL A 244 -11.92 2.32 28.92
CA VAL A 244 -12.83 3.34 28.40
C VAL A 244 -12.80 3.30 26.87
N ALA A 245 -13.99 3.20 26.26
CA ALA A 245 -14.13 3.27 24.83
C ALA A 245 -13.62 4.62 24.29
N LEU A 246 -12.91 4.57 23.16
CA LEU A 246 -12.47 5.77 22.46
C LEU A 246 -13.71 6.55 21.98
N ARG A 247 -13.69 7.87 22.15
CA ARG A 247 -14.77 8.74 21.69
C ARG A 247 -14.53 9.12 20.22
N PRO A 248 -15.34 8.65 19.26
CA PRO A 248 -15.14 8.93 17.83
C PRO A 248 -15.02 10.43 17.52
N ASP A 249 -15.87 11.25 18.13
CA ASP A 249 -15.92 12.70 17.90
C ASP A 249 -14.66 13.45 18.36
N SER A 250 -13.87 12.81 19.22
CA SER A 250 -12.62 13.39 19.73
C SER A 250 -11.42 13.12 18.82
N ILE A 251 -11.52 12.12 17.94
CA ILE A 251 -10.44 11.72 17.04
C ILE A 251 -10.43 12.66 15.85
N LYS A 252 -9.39 13.48 15.76
CA LYS A 252 -9.18 14.49 14.71
C LYS A 252 -7.75 14.38 14.16
N PRO A 253 -7.48 14.94 12.97
CA PRO A 253 -6.12 15.03 12.45
C PRO A 253 -5.17 15.68 13.45
N LEU A 254 -4.02 15.05 13.67
CA LEU A 254 -3.02 15.59 14.57
C LEU A 254 -2.32 16.77 13.92
N GLN A 255 -2.12 17.85 14.68
CA GLN A 255 -1.31 18.98 14.25
C GLN A 255 0.11 18.80 14.76
N PHE A 256 1.06 18.93 13.85
CA PHE A 256 2.48 18.87 14.16
C PHE A 256 3.13 20.22 13.89
N LEU A 257 4.28 20.45 14.54
CA LEU A 257 5.13 21.59 14.21
C LEU A 257 5.81 21.29 12.87
N ALA A 258 5.41 22.02 11.83
CA ALA A 258 6.07 21.92 10.53
C ALA A 258 7.53 22.35 10.66
N GLY A 259 8.45 21.52 10.19
CA GLY A 259 9.88 21.78 10.29
C GLY A 259 10.73 20.52 10.25
N PRO A 260 12.05 20.64 10.50
CA PRO A 260 12.94 19.50 10.61
C PRO A 260 12.45 18.52 11.68
N ALA A 261 12.42 17.24 11.34
CA ALA A 261 12.07 16.17 12.24
C ALA A 261 13.11 16.04 13.36
N ASP A 262 12.64 15.67 14.56
CA ASP A 262 13.51 15.36 15.69
C ASP A 262 14.44 14.18 15.35
N ASP A 263 15.69 14.23 15.84
CA ASP A 263 16.73 13.25 15.55
C ASP A 263 16.31 11.83 15.97
N LYS A 264 15.52 11.71 17.04
CA LYS A 264 14.95 10.44 17.49
C LYS A 264 14.00 9.84 16.46
N LEU A 265 13.15 10.68 15.86
CA LEU A 265 12.18 10.26 14.85
C LEU A 265 12.90 9.90 13.55
N VAL A 266 13.92 10.67 13.17
CA VAL A 266 14.80 10.35 12.04
C VAL A 266 15.49 9.00 12.24
N THR A 267 15.98 8.73 13.46
CA THR A 267 16.64 7.46 13.78
C THR A 267 15.67 6.29 13.70
N ALA A 268 14.47 6.43 14.28
CA ALA A 268 13.42 5.40 14.20
C ALA A 268 12.94 5.16 12.75
N LEU A 269 12.86 6.21 11.94
CA LEU A 269 12.52 6.07 10.52
C LEU A 269 13.63 5.32 9.75
N LYS A 270 14.90 5.66 10.01
CA LYS A 270 16.04 4.97 9.39
C LYS A 270 16.11 3.49 9.80
N SER A 271 15.85 3.16 11.06
CA SER A 271 15.79 1.76 11.50
C SER A 271 14.63 1.04 10.81
N PHE A 272 13.44 1.64 10.77
CA PHE A 272 12.29 1.06 10.08
C PHE A 272 12.57 0.82 8.58
N LEU A 273 13.18 1.77 7.87
CA LEU A 273 13.54 1.59 6.46
C LEU A 273 14.56 0.45 6.27
N LYS A 274 15.51 0.30 7.21
CA LYS A 274 16.47 -0.81 7.22
C LYS A 274 15.75 -2.15 7.39
N ASP A 275 14.74 -2.22 8.28
CA ASP A 275 13.96 -3.44 8.51
C ASP A 275 13.11 -3.80 7.28
N VAL A 276 12.49 -2.81 6.62
CA VAL A 276 11.75 -3.01 5.37
C VAL A 276 12.67 -3.52 4.26
N ASP A 277 13.87 -2.93 4.11
CA ASP A 277 14.86 -3.39 3.15
C ASP A 277 15.38 -4.80 3.49
N GLN A 278 15.43 -5.19 4.77
CA GLN A 278 15.76 -6.56 5.17
C GLN A 278 14.67 -7.57 4.80
N ILE A 279 13.40 -7.19 4.88
CA ILE A 279 12.26 -8.06 4.54
C ILE A 279 12.12 -8.25 3.02
N TYR A 280 12.32 -7.17 2.24
CA TYR A 280 12.03 -7.15 0.80
C TYR A 280 13.26 -7.03 -0.10
N GLY A 281 14.45 -6.82 0.46
CA GLY A 281 15.70 -6.72 -0.27
C GLY A 281 16.24 -8.07 -0.74
N THR A 282 16.97 -8.05 -1.86
CA THR A 282 17.67 -9.23 -2.43
C THR A 282 19.05 -9.48 -1.80
N GLY A 283 19.47 -8.65 -0.84
CA GLY A 283 20.75 -8.75 -0.14
C GLY A 283 20.64 -9.61 1.13
N LYS A 284 21.65 -10.45 1.39
CA LYS A 284 21.78 -11.14 2.69
C LYS A 284 22.13 -10.08 3.76
N PRO A 285 21.48 -10.09 4.93
CA PRO A 285 21.79 -9.12 5.99
C PRO A 285 23.25 -9.30 6.46
N GLU A 286 23.92 -8.20 6.80
CA GLU A 286 25.17 -8.21 7.57
C GLU A 286 24.87 -8.78 8.97
N ARG A 287 25.54 -9.86 9.35
CA ARG A 287 25.26 -10.64 10.56
C ARG A 287 26.34 -10.40 11.60
N GLN A 288 25.95 -10.31 12.87
CA GLN A 288 26.85 -10.62 13.96
C GLN A 288 27.03 -12.14 14.01
N GLU A 289 28.25 -12.61 14.32
CA GLU A 289 28.63 -14.02 14.19
C GLU A 289 27.88 -14.97 15.15
N ASP A 290 27.16 -14.43 16.13
CA ASP A 290 26.53 -15.18 17.23
C ASP A 290 24.98 -15.28 17.14
N GLU A 291 24.35 -14.77 16.09
CA GLU A 291 22.88 -14.76 15.95
C GLU A 291 22.38 -15.61 14.77
N VAL A 292 21.41 -16.50 15.02
CA VAL A 292 20.77 -17.33 13.98
C VAL A 292 19.30 -16.95 13.84
N ILE A 293 18.90 -16.67 12.60
CA ILE A 293 17.48 -16.51 12.23
C ILE A 293 16.89 -17.90 12.07
N ASP A 294 16.01 -18.29 12.98
CA ASP A 294 15.24 -19.53 12.95
C ASP A 294 13.77 -19.22 12.62
N ILE A 295 13.06 -20.22 12.12
CA ILE A 295 11.62 -20.14 11.87
C ILE A 295 10.94 -21.02 12.92
N ASP A 296 10.12 -20.40 13.78
CA ASP A 296 9.44 -21.15 14.83
C ASP A 296 8.34 -22.08 14.29
N GLU A 297 7.78 -22.91 15.17
CA GLU A 297 6.72 -23.88 14.82
C GLU A 297 5.44 -23.21 14.26
N LEU A 298 5.29 -21.90 14.42
CA LEU A 298 4.20 -21.08 13.87
C LEU A 298 4.58 -20.33 12.59
N GLY A 299 5.78 -20.59 12.05
CA GLY A 299 6.28 -19.95 10.82
C GLY A 299 6.81 -18.52 11.03
N GLN A 300 7.07 -18.11 12.27
CA GLN A 300 7.55 -16.76 12.60
C GLN A 300 9.07 -16.72 12.50
N THR A 301 9.63 -15.63 11.99
CA THR A 301 11.09 -15.41 11.99
C THR A 301 11.55 -14.93 13.36
N VAL A 302 12.46 -15.68 13.98
CA VAL A 302 12.91 -15.45 15.35
C VAL A 302 14.45 -15.44 15.39
N LEU A 303 15.02 -14.48 16.12
CA LEU A 303 16.44 -14.44 16.42
C LEU A 303 16.72 -15.32 17.63
N ARG A 304 17.57 -16.33 17.47
CA ARG A 304 18.04 -17.19 18.56
C ARG A 304 19.52 -16.98 18.81
N ASP A 305 19.88 -17.00 20.10
CA ASP A 305 21.26 -17.10 20.53
C ASP A 305 21.79 -18.51 20.23
N VAL A 306 22.95 -18.58 19.56
CA VAL A 306 23.62 -19.85 19.18
C VAL A 306 24.01 -20.68 20.41
N ASN A 307 24.36 -20.02 21.52
CA ASN A 307 24.92 -20.70 22.68
C ASN A 307 23.86 -21.21 23.67
N THR A 308 22.74 -20.49 23.81
CA THR A 308 21.66 -20.83 24.76
C THR A 308 20.44 -21.43 24.07
N GLY A 309 20.28 -21.24 22.75
CA GLY A 309 19.08 -21.62 22.01
C GLY A 309 17.84 -20.80 22.39
N GLU A 310 18.00 -19.81 23.27
CA GLU A 310 16.92 -18.94 23.73
C GLU A 310 16.57 -17.92 22.64
N ILE A 311 15.28 -17.57 22.59
CA ILE A 311 14.75 -16.60 21.65
C ILE A 311 15.07 -15.19 22.16
N LEU A 312 15.96 -14.50 21.46
CA LEU A 312 16.39 -13.14 21.80
C LEU A 312 15.37 -12.11 21.36
N ASP A 313 14.90 -12.20 20.12
CA ASP A 313 14.00 -11.21 19.54
C ASP A 313 13.16 -11.79 18.39
N GLY A 314 12.06 -11.13 18.08
CA GLY A 314 11.15 -11.52 17.00
C GLY A 314 9.74 -10.99 17.18
N ASP A 315 9.08 -10.79 16.04
CA ASP A 315 7.68 -10.40 15.98
C ASP A 315 6.79 -11.65 15.89
N THR A 316 5.67 -11.61 16.61
CA THR A 316 4.65 -12.64 16.52
C THR A 316 3.91 -12.57 15.19
N TYR A 317 3.22 -13.65 14.82
CA TYR A 317 2.41 -13.74 13.60
C TYR A 317 1.40 -12.58 13.43
N TYR A 318 0.95 -11.99 14.55
CA TYR A 318 0.01 -10.86 14.56
C TYR A 318 0.69 -9.49 14.55
N GLY A 319 2.02 -9.44 14.34
CA GLY A 319 2.81 -8.20 14.27
C GLY A 319 3.10 -7.56 15.64
N TRP A 320 2.93 -8.29 16.74
CA TRP A 320 3.32 -7.82 18.07
C TRP A 320 4.73 -8.27 18.41
N SER A 321 5.55 -7.36 18.90
CA SER A 321 6.87 -7.72 19.42
C SER A 321 6.74 -8.64 20.63
N ARG A 322 7.64 -9.62 20.78
CA ARG A 322 7.61 -10.53 21.94
C ARG A 322 7.78 -9.80 23.27
N SER A 323 8.60 -8.74 23.30
CA SER A 323 8.74 -7.88 24.47
C SER A 323 7.42 -7.22 24.88
N PHE A 324 6.61 -6.78 23.90
CA PHE A 324 5.26 -6.26 24.15
C PHE A 324 4.34 -7.35 24.71
N CYS A 325 4.30 -8.53 24.08
CA CYS A 325 3.50 -9.65 24.57
C CYS A 325 3.86 -10.06 26.00
N GLN A 326 5.15 -10.09 26.33
CA GLN A 326 5.64 -10.42 27.67
C GLN A 326 5.29 -9.33 28.69
N GLN A 327 5.37 -8.04 28.30
CA GLN A 327 4.87 -6.95 29.14
C GLN A 327 3.37 -7.06 29.41
N MET A 328 2.56 -7.39 28.41
CA MET A 328 1.11 -7.56 28.57
C MET A 328 0.78 -8.77 29.46
N LYS A 329 1.49 -9.89 29.29
CA LYS A 329 1.37 -11.07 30.17
C LYS A 329 1.70 -10.71 31.63
N ASN A 330 2.79 -9.96 31.85
CA ASN A 330 3.20 -9.54 33.19
C ASN A 330 2.21 -8.56 33.85
N ARG A 331 1.47 -7.76 33.06
CA ARG A 331 0.41 -6.87 33.57
C ARG A 331 -0.78 -7.65 34.11
N ASN A 332 -1.22 -8.72 33.43
CA ASN A 332 -2.34 -9.55 33.88
C ASN A 332 -2.06 -10.28 35.20
N VAL A 333 -0.81 -10.73 35.43
CA VAL A 333 -0.43 -11.39 36.69
C VAL A 333 -0.51 -10.43 37.89
N ARG A 334 -0.27 -9.13 37.66
CA ARG A 334 -0.32 -8.09 38.71
C ARG A 334 -1.74 -7.62 39.05
N THR A 335 -2.69 -7.71 38.14
CA THR A 335 -4.11 -7.39 38.41
C THR A 335 -4.83 -8.52 39.13
N ASP A 336 -4.53 -9.77 38.81
CA ASP A 336 -5.20 -10.95 39.41
C ASP A 336 -4.80 -11.23 40.86
N SER A 337 -3.66 -10.68 41.30
CA SER A 337 -3.18 -10.77 42.69
C SER A 337 -3.90 -9.80 43.63
N ARG A 338 -4.64 -8.80 43.12
CA ARG A 338 -5.40 -7.82 43.93
C ARG A 338 -6.88 -8.15 44.09
N SER A 339 -7.43 -9.13 43.37
CA SER A 339 -8.87 -9.43 43.31
C SER A 339 -9.32 -10.60 44.23
N ARG A 340 -8.44 -11.13 45.09
CA ARG A 340 -8.77 -12.27 45.99
C ARG A 340 -9.46 -11.92 47.31
N SER A 341 -10.01 -10.72 47.49
CA SER A 341 -10.89 -10.39 48.63
C SER A 341 -12.36 -10.72 48.30
N ARG A 342 -12.71 -12.02 48.32
CA ARG A 342 -14.10 -12.48 48.31
C ARG A 342 -14.78 -12.18 49.66
N SER A 343 -15.40 -11.01 49.79
CA SER A 343 -16.39 -10.76 50.83
C SER A 343 -17.73 -11.40 50.43
N ARG A 344 -17.99 -12.59 50.99
CA ARG A 344 -19.32 -13.19 51.04
C ARG A 344 -20.18 -12.40 52.02
N SER A 345 -21.24 -11.74 51.55
CA SER A 345 -22.35 -11.31 52.39
C SER A 345 -23.70 -11.58 51.70
N PRO A 346 -24.72 -12.14 52.40
CA PRO A 346 -25.92 -12.70 51.78
C PRO A 346 -27.14 -11.77 51.82
N ARG A 347 -28.00 -11.90 50.79
CA ARG A 347 -29.46 -11.65 50.72
C ARG A 347 -30.05 -10.37 51.35
N LYS A 348 -30.76 -9.59 50.51
CA LYS A 348 -32.15 -9.20 50.82
C LYS A 348 -32.99 -8.99 49.55
N ARG A 349 -34.02 -9.84 49.43
CA ARG A 349 -35.14 -9.72 48.49
C ARG A 349 -35.97 -8.47 48.84
N ARG A 350 -36.37 -7.67 47.86
CA ARG A 350 -37.69 -7.02 47.83
C ARG A 350 -38.22 -7.01 46.40
N TYR A 351 -39.46 -7.49 46.33
CA TYR A 351 -40.31 -7.70 45.18
C TYR A 351 -41.28 -6.50 45.15
N SER A 352 -41.44 -5.85 44.01
CA SER A 352 -42.61 -5.03 43.72
C SER A 352 -42.76 -4.87 42.21
N ASP A 353 -43.84 -5.47 41.72
CA ASP A 353 -44.36 -5.46 40.36
C ASP A 353 -44.67 -4.05 39.85
N SER A 354 -44.32 -3.79 38.59
CA SER A 354 -45.13 -2.97 37.69
C SER A 354 -44.84 -3.35 36.23
N LEU A 355 -45.94 -3.50 35.48
CA LEU A 355 -46.15 -4.09 34.14
C LEU A 355 -45.35 -3.50 32.96
N PRO A 356 -45.28 -4.19 31.81
CA PRO A 356 -44.22 -4.04 30.82
C PRO A 356 -44.52 -2.91 29.82
N SER A 357 -43.52 -2.09 29.52
CA SER A 357 -43.49 -1.26 28.32
C SER A 357 -42.53 -1.89 27.33
N ASP A 358 -43.07 -2.17 26.15
CA ASP A 358 -42.42 -2.65 24.95
C ASP A 358 -41.47 -1.56 24.42
N ASP A 359 -40.15 -1.81 24.43
CA ASP A 359 -39.24 -1.14 23.50
C ASP A 359 -37.94 -1.92 23.24
N SER A 360 -37.78 -2.27 21.96
CA SER A 360 -36.55 -2.50 21.19
C SER A 360 -35.33 -3.22 21.82
N ARG A 361 -35.18 -4.48 21.39
CA ARG A 361 -33.98 -5.32 21.48
C ARG A 361 -32.78 -4.67 20.77
N TRP A 362 -31.81 -4.18 21.54
CA TRP A 362 -30.42 -4.09 21.10
C TRP A 362 -29.58 -5.10 21.88
N ILE A 363 -29.21 -6.18 21.19
CA ILE A 363 -28.29 -7.20 21.69
C ILE A 363 -26.89 -6.59 21.65
N SER A 364 -26.43 -6.06 22.78
CA SER A 364 -25.01 -5.81 23.01
C SER A 364 -24.28 -7.15 23.11
N ARG A 365 -23.62 -7.55 22.03
CA ARG A 365 -22.61 -8.61 22.08
C ARG A 365 -21.39 -8.07 22.83
N GLU A 366 -21.33 -8.35 24.12
CA GLU A 366 -20.10 -8.32 24.89
C GLU A 366 -19.11 -9.32 24.29
N ILE A 367 -18.08 -8.84 23.60
CA ILE A 367 -16.90 -9.64 23.28
C ILE A 367 -15.97 -9.56 24.48
N ILE A 368 -16.15 -10.52 25.40
CA ILE A 368 -15.19 -10.80 26.46
C ILE A 368 -14.07 -11.63 25.82
N PHE A 369 -12.89 -11.04 25.65
CA PHE A 369 -11.68 -11.82 25.37
C PHE A 369 -11.25 -12.56 26.64
N SER A 370 -11.83 -13.73 26.86
CA SER A 370 -11.33 -14.72 27.83
C SER A 370 -10.30 -15.59 27.11
N SER A 371 -9.05 -15.53 27.55
CA SER A 371 -7.99 -16.44 27.12
C SER A 371 -8.34 -17.84 27.63
N GLY A 372 -8.60 -18.76 26.71
CA GLY A 372 -8.97 -20.13 27.02
C GLY A 372 -7.90 -20.86 27.83
N THR A 373 -8.32 -21.37 28.98
CA THR A 373 -7.61 -22.40 29.75
C THR A 373 -7.68 -23.71 28.96
N VAL A 374 -6.56 -24.18 28.44
CA VAL A 374 -6.43 -25.56 27.95
C VAL A 374 -6.15 -26.45 29.16
N ALA A 375 -7.11 -27.31 29.47
CA ALA A 375 -6.99 -28.37 30.47
C ALA A 375 -5.94 -29.40 30.01
N SER A 376 -5.03 -29.71 30.91
CA SER A 376 -4.09 -30.82 30.80
C SER A 376 -4.84 -32.14 31.03
N ALA A 377 -4.85 -33.02 30.01
CA ALA A 377 -5.26 -34.41 30.16
C ALA A 377 -4.05 -35.23 30.64
N ILE A 378 -4.22 -35.88 31.79
CA ILE A 378 -3.30 -36.86 32.36
C ILE A 378 -3.73 -38.25 31.90
N LEU A 379 -2.80 -38.99 31.31
CA LEU A 379 -2.69 -40.45 31.25
C LEU A 379 -1.20 -40.77 31.53
N PRO A 380 -0.77 -41.96 32.01
CA PRO A 380 -1.35 -43.29 31.78
C PRO A 380 -1.21 -44.20 33.05
N PRO A 381 -1.03 -45.55 33.04
CA PRO A 381 -0.73 -46.51 31.96
C PRO A 381 -1.94 -46.98 31.15
#